data_AF-A0A1C6GZY1-F1
#
_entry.id   AF-A0A1C6GZY1-F1
#
_cell.length_a   1.000
_cell.length_b   1.000
_cell.length_c   1.000
_cell.angle_alpha   90.00
_cell.angle_beta   90.00
_cell.angle_gamma   90.00
#
_symmetry.space_group_name_H-M   'P 1'
#
loop_
_entity.id
_entity.type
_entity.pdbx_description
1 polymer ?
#
loop_
_entity_poly.entity_id
_entity_poly.type
_entity_poly.pdbx_seq_one_letter_code
_entity_poly.pdbx_strand_id
1 'polypeptide(L)' 'MVRDPAVHLEVLEHFLDHAGDAGFTVLGLTYSPIRGPEGNIEYLGYLEKGPRQERTFDLKALVDESHQTLKEHGEGGNP' A
#
# COMPACT_ATOMS: atom_id res chain seq x y z
N MET A 1 10.98 10.66 -1.72
CA MET A 1 9.53 10.53 -1.50
C MET A 1 8.74 10.22 -2.79
N VAL A 2 7.94 9.16 -2.81
CA VAL A 2 6.94 8.89 -3.86
C VAL A 2 5.64 9.62 -3.51
N ARG A 3 5.10 10.39 -4.46
CA ARG A 3 3.91 11.23 -4.27
C ARG A 3 2.78 10.93 -5.23
N ASP A 4 3.06 10.17 -6.28
CA ASP A 4 2.09 9.88 -7.32
C ASP A 4 1.27 8.62 -6.95
N PRO A 5 -0.06 8.72 -6.84
CA PRO A 5 -0.94 7.56 -6.68
C PRO A 5 -0.71 6.46 -7.70
N ALA A 6 -0.41 6.79 -8.96
CA ALA A 6 -0.17 5.80 -10.01
C ALA A 6 1.06 4.95 -9.71
N VAL A 7 2.13 5.55 -9.17
CA VAL A 7 3.34 4.82 -8.78
C VAL A 7 3.06 3.89 -7.60
N HIS A 8 2.24 4.30 -6.62
CA HIS A 8 1.85 3.41 -5.52
C HIS A 8 1.00 2.24 -6.01
N LEU A 9 0.08 2.47 -6.96
CA LEU A 9 -0.73 1.43 -7.56
C LEU A 9 0.15 0.38 -8.26
N GLU A 10 1.06 0.83 -9.13
CA GLU A 10 2.00 -0.04 -9.85
C GLU A 10 2.86 -0.88 -8.89
N VAL A 11 3.36 -0.28 -7.80
CA VAL A 11 4.13 -1.00 -6.78
C VAL A 11 3.29 -2.09 -6.10
N LEU A 12 2.02 -1.81 -5.78
CA LEU A 12 1.13 -2.78 -5.15
C LEU A 12 0.76 -3.94 -6.09
N GLU A 13 0.55 -3.65 -7.37
CA GLU A 13 0.32 -4.67 -8.41
C GLU A 13 1.54 -5.60 -8.52
N HIS A 14 2.74 -5.03 -8.66
CA HIS A 14 3.99 -5.80 -8.69
C HIS A 14 4.24 -6.58 -7.39
N PHE A 15 3.85 -6.03 -6.24
CA PHE A 15 3.95 -6.72 -4.96
C PHE A 15 3.06 -7.98 -4.90
N LEU A 16 1.82 -7.91 -5.39
CA LEU A 16 0.91 -9.07 -5.43
C LEU A 16 1.48 -10.20 -6.30
N ASP A 17 2.02 -9.85 -7.46
CA ASP A 17 2.63 -10.82 -8.37
C ASP A 17 3.89 -11.44 -7.78
N HIS A 18 4.81 -10.62 -7.23
CA HIS A 18 6.02 -11.11 -6.57
C HIS A 18 5.71 -12.01 -5.37
N ALA A 19 4.70 -11.68 -4.56
CA ALA A 19 4.31 -12.51 -3.43
C ALA A 19 3.87 -13.90 -3.92
N GLY A 20 3.05 -13.95 -4.98
CA GLY A 20 2.63 -15.21 -5.60
C GLY A 20 3.81 -16.03 -6.12
N ASP A 21 4.72 -15.41 -6.87
CA ASP A 21 5.91 -16.06 -7.43
C ASP A 21 6.87 -16.57 -6.35
N ALA A 22 6.93 -15.88 -5.21
CA ALA A 22 7.74 -16.26 -4.05
C ALA A 22 7.08 -17.34 -3.16
N GLY A 23 5.89 -17.85 -3.52
CA GLY A 23 5.20 -18.88 -2.73
C GLY A 23 4.49 -18.34 -1.49
N PHE A 24 3.93 -17.13 -1.61
CA PHE A 24 3.08 -16.52 -0.61
C PHE A 24 1.69 -16.19 -1.18
N THR A 25 0.68 -16.29 -0.32
CA THR A 25 -0.64 -15.71 -0.56
C THR A 25 -0.76 -14.43 0.23
N VAL A 26 -1.17 -13.35 -0.42
CA VAL A 26 -1.52 -12.11 0.26
C VAL A 26 -2.95 -12.24 0.79
N LEU A 27 -3.09 -12.21 2.11
CA LEU A 27 -4.37 -12.35 2.83
C LEU A 27 -5.04 -11.00 3.07
N GLY A 28 -4.25 -9.93 3.17
CA GLY A 28 -4.71 -8.58 3.44
C GLY A 28 -3.70 -7.53 2.97
N LEU A 29 -4.23 -6.36 2.61
CA LEU A 29 -3.46 -5.17 2.26
C LEU A 29 -4.10 -3.96 2.93
N THR A 30 -3.28 -3.10 3.50
CA THR A 30 -3.69 -1.81 4.06
C THR A 30 -2.54 -0.80 3.95
N TYR A 31 -2.76 0.44 4.38
CA TYR A 31 -1.71 1.46 4.50
C TYR A 31 -1.39 1.73 5.98
N SER A 32 -0.17 2.20 6.23
CA SER A 32 0.23 2.69 7.54
C SER A 32 -0.52 3.99 7.86
N PRO A 33 -1.05 4.16 9.09
CA PRO A 33 -1.71 5.41 9.50
C PRO A 33 -0.75 6.58 9.64
N ILE A 34 0.57 6.32 9.63
CA ILE A 34 1.62 7.32 9.66
C ILE A 34 2.49 7.21 8.41
N ARG A 35 3.05 8.34 7.99
CA ARG A 35 4.03 8.39 6.91
C ARG A 35 5.40 7.93 7.41
N GLY A 36 6.17 7.30 6.52
CA GLY A 36 7.56 6.93 6.79
C GLY A 36 8.49 8.15 6.98
N PRO A 37 9.78 7.93 7.28
CA PRO A 37 10.72 8.99 7.66
C PRO A 37 10.85 10.15 6.67
N GLU A 38 10.65 9.90 5.37
CA GLU A 38 10.68 10.93 4.31
C GLU A 38 9.30 11.44 3.89
N GLY A 39 8.24 11.10 4.63
CA GLY A 39 6.86 11.44 4.27
C GLY A 39 6.21 10.49 3.25
N ASN A 40 6.86 9.36 2.94
CA ASN A 40 6.30 8.32 2.07
C ASN A 40 5.06 7.68 2.70
N ILE A 41 4.07 7.35 1.86
CA ILE A 41 3.00 6.44 2.25
C ILE A 41 3.59 5.03 2.24
N GLU A 42 3.41 4.30 3.33
CA GLU A 42 3.86 2.92 3.45
C GLU A 42 2.65 1.99 3.45
N TYR A 43 2.77 0.85 2.79
CA TYR A 43 1.73 -0.17 2.72
C TYR A 43 2.13 -1.41 3.51
N LEU A 44 1.13 -2.06 4.10
CA LEU A 44 1.28 -3.22 4.95
C LEU A 44 0.55 -4.40 4.30
N GLY A 45 1.29 -5.47 4.03
CA GLY A 45 0.74 -6.73 3.55
C GLY A 45 0.72 -7.78 4.65
N TYR A 46 -0.39 -8.50 4.76
CA TYR A 46 -0.50 -9.72 5.56
C TYR A 46 -0.36 -10.92 4.63
N LEU A 47 0.70 -11.71 4.82
CA LEU A 47 1.04 -12.83 3.95
C LEU A 47 0.99 -14.16 4.71
N GLU A 48 0.59 -15.21 3.99
CA GLU A 48 0.71 -16.60 4.41
C GLU A 48 1.62 -17.36 3.45
N LYS A 49 2.54 -18.16 3.99
CA LYS A 49 3.39 -19.03 3.19
C LYS A 49 2.57 -20.21 2.67
N GLY A 50 2.57 -20.42 1.37
CA GLY A 50 1.81 -21.50 0.75
C GLY A 50 1.58 -21.30 -0.74
N PRO A 51 0.87 -22.23 -1.40
CA PRO A 51 0.49 -22.06 -2.80
C PRO A 51 -0.31 -20.76 -2.98
N ARG A 52 -0.09 -20.07 -4.10
CA ARG A 52 -0.83 -18.84 -4.46
C ARG A 52 -2.33 -19.14 -4.47
N GLN A 53 -3.08 -18.45 -3.63
CA GLN A 53 -4.53 -18.38 -3.73
C GLN A 53 -4.90 -17.05 -4.38
N GLU A 54 -5.80 -17.11 -5.36
CA GLU A 54 -6.32 -15.89 -5.98
C GLU A 54 -7.19 -15.14 -4.97
N ARG A 55 -6.79 -13.90 -4.69
CA ARG A 55 -7.48 -12.95 -3.85
C ARG A 55 -7.57 -11.64 -4.61
N THR A 56 -8.73 -11.00 -4.57
CA THR A 56 -8.95 -9.71 -5.22
C THR A 56 -8.85 -8.60 -4.18
N PHE A 57 -8.07 -7.57 -4.50
CA PHE A 57 -7.95 -6.35 -3.71
C PHE A 57 -8.34 -5.17 -4.60
N ASP A 58 -9.11 -4.23 -4.05
CA ASP A 58 -9.33 -2.95 -4.72
C ASP A 58 -8.14 -2.03 -4.42
N LEU A 59 -7.03 -2.26 -5.13
CA LEU A 59 -5.80 -1.50 -4.95
C LEU A 59 -6.00 -0.01 -5.25
N LYS A 60 -6.88 0.31 -6.20
CA LYS A 60 -7.19 1.70 -6.54
C LYS A 60 -7.88 2.39 -5.36
N ALA A 61 -8.90 1.77 -4.77
CA ALA A 61 -9.57 2.33 -3.59
C ALA A 61 -8.60 2.47 -2.41
N LEU A 62 -7.74 1.48 -2.17
CA LEU A 62 -6.74 1.52 -1.11
C LEU A 62 -5.74 2.69 -1.28
N VAL A 63 -5.24 2.88 -2.50
CA VAL A 63 -4.34 3.98 -2.82
C VAL A 63 -5.05 5.32 -2.67
N ASP A 64 -6.25 5.45 -3.23
CA ASP A 64 -7.06 6.68 -3.14
C ASP A 64 -7.32 7.06 -1.68
N GLU A 65 -7.71 6.09 -0.84
CA GLU A 65 -7.95 6.28 0.59
C GLU A 65 -6.68 6.73 1.32
N SER A 66 -5.55 6.04 1.10
CA SER A 66 -4.28 6.39 1.77
C SER A 66 -3.82 7.82 1.44
N HIS A 67 -4.01 8.26 0.19
CA HIS A 67 -3.67 9.60 -0.24
C HIS A 67 -4.62 10.66 0.32
N GLN A 68 -5.91 10.35 0.48
CA GLN A 68 -6.87 11.26 1.11
C GLN A 68 -6.56 11.42 2.60
N THR A 69 -6.50 10.31 3.35
CA THR A 69 -6.29 10.31 4.81
C THR A 69 -4.97 10.96 5.21
N LEU A 70 -3.89 10.74 4.43
CA LEU A 70 -2.57 11.26 4.77
C LEU A 70 -2.28 12.65 4.18
N LYS A 71 -3.10 13.15 3.24
CA LYS A 71 -3.02 14.57 2.81
C LYS A 71 -3.44 15.50 3.95
N GLU A 72 -4.48 15.14 4.70
CA GLU A 72 -5.03 15.95 5.80
C GLU A 72 -4.05 16.07 6.98
N HIS A 73 -3.16 15.11 7.18
CA HIS A 73 -2.11 15.15 8.21
C HIS A 73 -0.84 15.89 7.78
N GLY A 74 -0.78 16.42 6.56
CA GLY A 74 0.37 17.13 5.99
C GLY A 74 0.44 18.63 6.32
N GLU A 75 -0.64 19.22 6.83
CA GLU A 75 -0.67 20.60 7.30
C GLU A 75 -0.49 20.64 8.82
N GLY A 76 0.74 20.36 9.26
CA GLY A 76 1.21 20.87 10.53
C GLY A 76 1.11 22.40 10.48
N GLY A 77 0.06 22.93 11.12
CA GLY A 77 -0.15 24.35 11.29
C GLY A 77 1.10 25.02 11.85
N ASN A 78 1.65 25.95 11.08
CA ASN A 78 2.54 26.97 11.61
C ASN A 78 1.68 28.19 11.95
N PRO A 79 1.47 28.54 13.24
CA PRO A 79 1.06 29.89 13.59
C PRO A 79 2.15 30.93 13.23
#